data_AF-A0A820NHC7-F1
#
_entry.id   AF-A0A820NHC7-F1
#
_cell.length_a   1.000
_cell.length_b   1.000
_cell.length_c   1.000
_cell.angle_alpha   90.00
_cell.angle_beta   90.00
_cell.angle_gamma   90.00
#
_symmetry.space_group_name_H-M   'P 1'
#
loop_
_entity.id
_entity.type
_entity.pdbx_description
1 polymer ?
#
loop_
_entity_poly.entity_id
_entity_poly.type
_entity_poly.pdbx_seq_one_letter_code
_entity_poly.pdbx_strand_id
1 'polypeptide(L)'
;DWTEGPRSKVQPDVVEQDVGNYERQLFKLERQFNNSPQPRKMANRLRIQVGEFKEKMPLIQTLFNPGLRDRHWEQISAIIGRPFKPDDDTNLNKVIEMDLMSHIPKLEQISEAASKEFSLEKAMEKMKKDWQNIEFSIIPYRETGTYV
;
A
#
# COMPACT_ATOMS: atom_id res chain seq x y z
N ASP A 1 -6.87 -7.06 12.17
CA ASP A 1 -6.67 -8.06 11.13
C ASP A 1 -6.66 -7.42 9.75
N TRP A 2 -5.53 -7.57 9.05
CA TRP A 2 -5.29 -7.22 7.65
C TRP A 2 -6.13 -8.02 6.63
N THR A 3 -6.56 -9.23 6.98
CA THR A 3 -7.28 -10.15 6.07
C THR A 3 -8.77 -9.87 5.99
N GLU A 4 -9.37 -9.49 7.11
CA GLU A 4 -10.83 -9.32 7.27
C GLU A 4 -11.26 -7.86 7.50
N GLY A 5 -10.30 -6.97 7.78
CA GLY A 5 -10.55 -5.56 7.99
C GLY A 5 -10.92 -4.80 6.70
N PRO A 6 -11.52 -3.61 6.84
CA PRO A 6 -11.85 -2.76 5.69
C PRO A 6 -10.57 -2.33 4.97
N ARG A 7 -10.64 -2.26 3.64
CA ARG A 7 -9.54 -1.83 2.76
C ARG A 7 -8.84 -0.56 3.26
N SER A 8 -9.61 0.42 3.74
CA SER A 8 -9.09 1.71 4.22
C SER A 8 -8.10 1.61 5.38
N LYS A 9 -8.10 0.50 6.14
CA LYS A 9 -7.19 0.26 7.26
C LYS A 9 -5.98 -0.59 6.87
N VAL A 10 -5.95 -1.16 5.66
CA VAL A 10 -4.87 -2.02 5.18
C VAL A 10 -3.86 -1.17 4.43
N GLN A 11 -2.66 -1.04 4.98
CA GLN A 11 -1.54 -0.35 4.33
C GLN A 11 -0.60 -1.38 3.70
N PRO A 12 -0.46 -1.41 2.36
CA PRO A 12 0.34 -2.43 1.68
C PRO A 12 1.79 -2.54 2.17
N ASP A 13 2.45 -1.40 2.41
CA ASP A 13 3.84 -1.36 2.86
C ASP A 13 4.03 -1.95 4.26
N VAL A 14 3.09 -1.68 5.16
CA VAL A 14 3.09 -2.25 6.53
C VAL A 14 2.90 -3.76 6.45
N VAL A 15 1.97 -4.18 5.60
CA VAL A 15 1.69 -5.60 5.36
C VAL A 15 2.93 -6.33 4.83
N GLU A 16 3.63 -5.74 3.85
CA GLU A 16 4.88 -6.31 3.31
C GLU A 16 5.97 -6.43 4.37
N GLN A 17 6.13 -5.38 5.18
CA GLN A 17 7.10 -5.36 6.28
C GLN A 17 6.80 -6.47 7.30
N ASP A 18 5.54 -6.65 7.68
CA ASP A 18 5.11 -7.67 8.64
C ASP A 18 5.33 -9.08 8.09
N VAL A 19 4.95 -9.35 6.83
CA VAL A 19 5.21 -10.63 6.16
C VAL A 19 6.71 -10.94 6.14
N GLY A 20 7.55 -9.96 5.79
CA GLY A 20 9.00 -10.11 5.81
C GLY A 20 9.57 -10.33 7.21
N ASN A 21 8.93 -9.78 8.25
CA ASN A 21 9.28 -10.03 9.65
C ASN A 21 8.93 -11.46 10.06
N TYR A 22 7.72 -11.93 9.72
CA TYR A 22 7.26 -13.29 10.03
C TYR A 22 8.13 -14.35 9.34
N GLU A 23 8.49 -14.15 8.07
CA GLU A 23 9.37 -15.07 7.35
C GLU A 23 10.73 -15.21 8.05
N ARG A 24 11.34 -14.10 8.45
CA ARG A 24 12.63 -14.09 9.18
C ARG A 24 12.52 -14.76 10.54
N GLN A 25 11.43 -14.53 11.27
CA GLN A 25 11.20 -15.14 12.58
C GLN A 25 10.98 -16.66 12.46
N LEU A 26 10.16 -17.10 11.50
CA LEU A 26 9.89 -18.51 11.25
C LEU A 26 11.15 -19.27 10.80
N PHE A 27 12.00 -18.65 9.99
CA PHE A 27 13.31 -19.22 9.64
C PHE A 27 14.19 -19.46 10.88
N LYS A 28 14.22 -18.50 11.81
CA LYS A 28 14.98 -18.63 13.07
C LYS A 28 14.40 -19.73 13.96
N LEU A 29 13.07 -19.79 14.10
CA LEU A 29 12.38 -20.80 14.89
C LEU A 29 12.61 -22.22 14.35
N GLU A 30 12.54 -22.40 13.02
CA GLU A 30 12.82 -23.69 12.38
C GLU A 30 14.23 -24.21 12.72
N ARG A 31 15.23 -23.31 12.76
CA ARG A 31 16.61 -23.65 13.14
C ARG A 31 16.74 -23.94 14.64
N GLN A 32 16.05 -23.19 15.49
CA GLN A 32 16.05 -23.40 16.95
C GLN A 32 15.42 -24.74 17.33
N PHE A 33 14.40 -25.18 16.60
CA PHE A 33 13.71 -26.44 16.84
C PHE A 33 14.39 -27.66 16.18
N ASN A 34 15.65 -27.57 15.77
CA ASN A 34 16.35 -28.69 15.11
C ASN A 34 16.32 -30.00 15.91
N ASN A 35 16.34 -29.93 17.25
CA ASN A 35 16.30 -31.09 18.13
C ASN A 35 14.87 -31.47 18.59
N SER A 36 13.85 -30.73 18.13
CA SER A 36 12.45 -30.87 18.55
C SER A 36 11.55 -31.09 17.32
N PRO A 37 11.29 -32.35 16.92
CA PRO A 37 10.60 -32.67 15.68
C PRO A 37 9.20 -32.07 15.54
N GLN A 38 8.40 -32.03 16.62
CA GLN A 38 7.02 -31.53 16.56
C GLN A 38 6.96 -29.99 16.41
N PRO A 39 7.66 -29.18 17.25
CA PRO A 39 7.75 -27.73 17.03
C PRO A 39 8.33 -27.35 15.67
N ARG A 40 9.34 -28.09 15.18
CA ARG A 40 9.93 -27.86 13.86
C ARG A 40 8.93 -28.05 12.73
N LYS A 41 8.12 -29.12 12.79
CA LYS A 41 7.04 -29.35 11.81
C LYS A 41 6.02 -28.22 11.80
N MET A 42 5.64 -27.70 12.97
CA MET A 42 4.72 -26.56 13.06
C MET A 42 5.32 -25.28 12.49
N ALA A 43 6.58 -24.96 12.82
CA ALA A 43 7.29 -23.80 12.28
C ALA A 43 7.43 -23.88 10.74
N ASN A 44 7.73 -25.06 10.22
CA ASN A 44 7.81 -25.29 8.77
C ASN A 44 6.43 -25.12 8.09
N ARG A 45 5.36 -25.64 8.69
CA ARG A 45 3.99 -25.43 8.17
C ARG A 45 3.63 -23.94 8.11
N LEU A 46 3.88 -23.19 9.17
CA LEU A 46 3.62 -21.75 9.20
C LEU A 46 4.47 -21.00 8.17
N ARG A 47 5.72 -21.43 7.96
CA ARG A 47 6.60 -20.84 6.95
C ARG A 47 6.05 -21.03 5.54
N ILE A 48 5.52 -22.21 5.22
CA ILE A 48 4.87 -22.48 3.94
C ILE A 48 3.67 -21.55 3.76
N GLN A 49 2.80 -21.41 4.76
CA GLN A 49 1.64 -20.52 4.72
C GLN A 49 2.03 -19.04 4.52
N VAL A 50 3.08 -18.57 5.20
CA VAL A 50 3.61 -17.21 4.99
C VAL A 50 4.18 -17.05 3.59
N GLY A 51 4.83 -18.08 3.04
CA GLY A 51 5.31 -18.09 1.66
C GLY A 51 4.17 -17.97 0.65
N GLU A 52 3.12 -18.79 0.77
CA GLU A 52 1.91 -18.74 -0.06
C GLU A 52 1.21 -17.39 0.03
N PHE A 53 1.19 -16.78 1.22
CA PHE A 53 0.66 -15.43 1.39
C PHE A 53 1.54 -14.40 0.69
N LYS A 54 2.87 -14.52 0.81
CA LYS A 54 3.84 -13.60 0.20
C LYS A 54 3.71 -13.54 -1.31
N GLU A 55 3.40 -14.65 -1.97
CA GLU A 55 3.12 -14.68 -3.41
C GLU A 55 1.95 -13.78 -3.83
N LYS A 56 1.01 -13.52 -2.91
CA LYS A 56 -0.16 -12.67 -3.14
C LYS A 56 0.11 -11.20 -2.82
N MET A 57 1.28 -10.84 -2.30
CA MET A 57 1.65 -9.46 -1.97
C MET A 57 1.49 -8.46 -3.14
N PRO A 58 1.83 -8.81 -4.41
CA PRO A 58 1.63 -7.91 -5.53
C PRO A 58 0.15 -7.51 -5.73
N LEU A 59 -0.81 -8.38 -5.41
CA LEU A 59 -2.24 -8.02 -5.41
C LEU A 59 -2.55 -6.95 -4.38
N ILE A 60 -1.97 -7.06 -3.19
CA ILE A 60 -2.17 -6.09 -2.11
C ILE A 60 -1.56 -4.76 -2.52
N GLN A 61 -0.30 -4.77 -2.93
CA GLN A 61 0.43 -3.58 -3.36
C GLN A 61 -0.26 -2.86 -4.52
N THR A 62 -0.80 -3.63 -5.48
CA THR A 62 -1.47 -3.07 -6.64
C THR A 62 -2.86 -2.55 -6.29
N LEU A 63 -3.71 -3.40 -5.72
CA LEU A 63 -5.13 -3.11 -5.58
C LEU A 63 -5.44 -2.28 -4.35
N PHE A 64 -4.63 -2.31 -3.29
CA PHE A 64 -4.85 -1.52 -2.07
C PHE A 64 -4.08 -0.19 -2.08
N ASN A 65 -3.50 0.18 -3.21
CA ASN A 65 -2.81 1.47 -3.35
C ASN A 65 -3.76 2.65 -3.07
N PRO A 66 -3.43 3.54 -2.09
CA PRO A 66 -4.25 4.69 -1.74
C PRO A 66 -4.26 5.80 -2.82
N GLY A 67 -3.33 5.75 -3.77
CA GLY A 67 -3.29 6.62 -4.93
C GLY A 67 -4.33 6.30 -6.00
N LEU A 68 -4.99 5.14 -5.93
CA LEU A 68 -6.03 4.77 -6.88
C LEU A 68 -7.23 5.72 -6.78
N ARG A 69 -7.80 6.04 -7.94
CA ARG A 69 -8.94 6.96 -8.14
C ARG A 69 -9.91 6.31 -9.11
N ASP A 70 -11.10 6.88 -9.27
CA ASP A 70 -12.15 6.32 -10.14
C ASP A 70 -11.66 6.02 -11.56
N ARG A 71 -10.88 6.92 -12.18
CA ARG A 71 -10.23 6.70 -13.49
C ARG A 71 -9.35 5.44 -13.55
N HIS A 72 -8.63 5.14 -12.46
CA HIS A 72 -7.76 3.97 -12.39
C HIS A 72 -8.60 2.69 -12.26
N TRP A 73 -9.70 2.75 -11.50
CA TRP A 73 -10.64 1.63 -11.37
C TRP A 73 -11.34 1.29 -12.68
N GLU A 74 -11.65 2.29 -13.50
CA GLU A 74 -12.18 2.07 -14.86
C GLU A 74 -11.17 1.33 -15.74
N GLN A 75 -9.89 1.74 -15.72
CA GLN A 75 -8.82 1.06 -16.46
C GLN A 75 -8.60 -0.37 -15.97
N ILE A 76 -8.59 -0.57 -14.64
CA ILE A 76 -8.48 -1.90 -14.03
C ILE A 76 -9.67 -2.78 -14.45
N SER A 77 -10.89 -2.26 -14.39
CA SER A 77 -12.11 -2.96 -14.82
C SER A 77 -12.05 -3.38 -16.29
N ALA A 78 -11.51 -2.51 -17.16
CA ALA A 78 -11.32 -2.82 -18.57
C ALA A 78 -10.32 -3.96 -18.81
N ILE A 79 -9.25 -4.05 -18.01
CA ILE A 79 -8.25 -5.13 -18.11
C ILE A 79 -8.81 -6.45 -17.59
N ILE A 80 -9.57 -6.43 -16.49
CA ILE A 80 -10.20 -7.61 -15.91
C ILE A 80 -11.40 -8.07 -16.77
N GLY A 81 -11.99 -7.19 -17.56
CA GLY A 81 -13.13 -7.48 -18.44
C GLY A 81 -14.48 -7.52 -17.70
N ARG A 82 -14.53 -7.03 -16.47
CA ARG A 82 -15.77 -6.88 -15.66
C ARG A 82 -15.67 -5.63 -14.79
N PRO A 83 -16.81 -5.02 -14.40
CA PRO A 83 -16.82 -3.94 -13.42
C PRO A 83 -16.12 -4.39 -12.14
N PHE A 84 -15.06 -3.68 -11.77
CA PHE A 84 -14.26 -3.95 -10.58
C PHE A 84 -13.89 -2.63 -9.90
N LYS A 85 -14.61 -2.33 -8.82
CA LYS A 85 -14.31 -1.24 -7.91
C LYS A 85 -14.49 -1.77 -6.48
N PRO A 86 -13.41 -1.86 -5.69
CA PRO A 86 -13.51 -2.22 -4.29
C PRO A 86 -14.42 -1.25 -3.55
N ASP A 87 -15.42 -1.79 -2.85
CA ASP A 87 -16.27 -1.07 -1.91
C ASP A 87 -15.63 -1.04 -0.50
N ASP A 88 -16.26 -0.32 0.43
CA ASP A 88 -15.78 -0.21 1.82
C ASP A 88 -15.77 -1.57 2.55
N ASP A 89 -16.56 -2.54 2.05
CA ASP A 89 -16.64 -3.91 2.55
C ASP A 89 -15.67 -4.88 1.83
N THR A 90 -14.87 -4.39 0.89
CA THR A 90 -13.89 -5.21 0.19
C THR A 90 -12.70 -5.44 1.12
N ASN A 91 -12.51 -6.70 1.50
CA ASN A 91 -11.38 -7.15 2.30
C ASN A 91 -10.38 -7.93 1.43
N LEU A 92 -9.22 -8.24 2.00
CA LEU A 92 -8.13 -8.89 1.28
C LEU A 92 -8.52 -10.30 0.81
N ASN A 93 -9.26 -11.06 1.62
CA ASN A 93 -9.69 -12.41 1.26
C ASN A 93 -10.55 -12.43 -0.01
N LYS A 94 -11.52 -11.51 -0.12
CA LYS A 94 -12.36 -11.37 -1.32
C LYS A 94 -11.53 -11.11 -2.58
N VAL A 95 -10.49 -10.29 -2.47
CA VAL A 95 -9.60 -9.97 -3.61
C VAL A 95 -8.73 -11.16 -4.00
N ILE A 96 -8.24 -11.92 -3.03
CA ILE A 96 -7.46 -13.15 -3.26
C ILE A 96 -8.31 -14.20 -3.98
N GLU A 97 -9.57 -14.36 -3.60
CA GLU A 97 -10.51 -15.32 -4.21
C GLU A 97 -10.85 -15.00 -5.68
N MET A 98 -10.65 -13.76 -6.12
CA MET A 98 -10.93 -13.34 -7.50
C MET A 98 -9.88 -13.78 -8.51
N ASP A 99 -8.80 -14.43 -8.07
CA ASP A 99 -7.72 -14.99 -8.90
C ASP A 99 -7.17 -14.03 -9.97
N LEU A 100 -6.88 -12.79 -9.54
CA LEU A 100 -6.39 -11.73 -10.43
C LEU A 100 -4.88 -11.79 -10.66
N MET A 101 -4.20 -12.83 -10.18
CA MET A 101 -2.73 -12.98 -10.24
C MET A 101 -2.19 -12.89 -11.68
N SER A 102 -2.92 -13.41 -12.66
CA SER A 102 -2.55 -13.36 -14.08
C SER A 102 -2.60 -11.96 -14.69
N HIS A 103 -3.42 -11.06 -14.13
CA HIS A 103 -3.58 -9.69 -14.60
C HIS A 103 -2.61 -8.71 -13.94
N ILE A 104 -1.98 -9.10 -12.83
CA ILE A 104 -1.10 -8.26 -12.01
C ILE A 104 -0.10 -7.43 -12.81
N PRO A 105 0.69 -8.00 -13.74
CA PRO A 105 1.70 -7.21 -14.45
C PRO A 105 1.14 -6.00 -15.21
N LYS A 106 -0.12 -6.08 -15.66
CA LYS A 106 -0.80 -4.97 -16.32
C LYS A 106 -1.39 -3.99 -15.30
N LEU A 107 -1.94 -4.50 -14.19
CA LEU A 107 -2.52 -3.68 -13.14
C LEU A 107 -1.46 -2.89 -12.37
N GLU A 108 -0.25 -3.45 -12.21
CA GLU A 108 0.91 -2.80 -11.58
C GLU A 108 1.27 -1.49 -12.29
N GLN A 109 1.22 -1.44 -13.62
CA GLN A 109 1.52 -0.21 -14.36
C GLN A 109 0.55 0.92 -14.02
N ILE A 110 -0.75 0.59 -13.87
CA ILE A 110 -1.78 1.56 -13.46
C ILE A 110 -1.53 2.00 -12.01
N SER A 111 -1.25 1.04 -11.12
CA SER A 111 -0.96 1.34 -9.72
C SER A 111 0.30 2.21 -9.58
N GLU A 112 1.35 1.96 -10.34
CA GLU A 112 2.57 2.75 -10.31
C GLU A 112 2.31 4.20 -10.76
N ALA A 113 1.54 4.39 -11.83
CA ALA A 113 1.09 5.71 -12.26
C ALA A 113 0.31 6.42 -11.15
N ALA A 114 -0.64 5.71 -10.53
CA ALA A 114 -1.44 6.24 -9.42
C ALA A 114 -0.59 6.65 -8.20
N SER A 115 0.46 5.88 -7.87
CA SER A 115 1.42 6.22 -6.81
C SER A 115 2.19 7.51 -7.11
N LYS A 116 2.61 7.70 -8.37
CA LYS A 116 3.29 8.93 -8.80
C LYS A 116 2.36 10.13 -8.71
N GLU A 117 1.13 9.99 -9.22
CA GLU A 117 0.11 11.04 -9.13
C GLU A 117 -0.21 11.42 -7.69
N PHE A 118 -0.39 10.43 -6.81
CA PHE A 118 -0.64 10.65 -5.39
C PHE A 118 0.51 11.39 -4.69
N SER A 119 1.75 11.08 -5.07
CA SER A 119 2.93 11.76 -4.53
C SER A 119 2.98 13.23 -4.97
N LEU A 120 2.62 13.52 -6.22
CA LEU A 120 2.50 14.89 -6.73
C LEU A 120 1.36 15.65 -6.05
N GLU A 121 0.19 15.02 -5.85
CA GLU A 121 -0.94 15.60 -5.11
C GLU A 121 -0.51 16.01 -3.70
N LYS A 122 0.17 15.11 -2.97
CA LYS A 122 0.72 15.41 -1.63
C LYS A 122 1.73 16.54 -1.64
N ALA A 123 2.64 16.58 -2.62
CA ALA A 123 3.63 17.64 -2.74
C ALA A 123 2.96 19.00 -2.97
N MET A 124 1.96 19.06 -3.85
CA MET A 124 1.19 20.27 -4.13
C MET A 124 0.38 20.73 -2.90
N GLU A 125 -0.26 19.80 -2.18
CA GLU A 125 -0.98 20.10 -0.94
C GLU A 125 -0.04 20.69 0.11
N LYS A 126 1.14 20.10 0.27
CA LYS A 126 2.17 20.63 1.16
C LYS A 126 2.59 22.04 0.76
N MET A 127 2.86 22.29 -0.53
CA MET A 127 3.19 23.63 -1.01
C MET A 127 2.08 24.64 -0.69
N LYS A 128 0.82 24.30 -0.96
CA LYS A 128 -0.30 25.18 -0.61
C LYS A 128 -0.33 25.49 0.88
N LYS A 129 -0.16 24.47 1.74
CA LYS A 129 -0.14 24.63 3.19
C LYS A 129 1.04 25.48 3.66
N ASP A 130 2.23 25.28 3.10
CA ASP A 130 3.43 26.03 3.45
C ASP A 130 3.25 27.51 3.08
N TRP A 131 2.54 27.82 2.00
CA TRP A 131 2.24 29.19 1.55
C TRP A 131 1.07 29.86 2.28
N GLN A 132 0.18 29.11 2.93
CA GLN A 132 -1.01 29.67 3.59
C GLN A 132 -0.69 30.71 4.67
N ASN A 133 0.44 30.55 5.37
CA ASN A 133 0.83 31.41 6.48
C ASN A 133 2.02 32.32 6.14
N ILE A 134 2.39 32.41 4.86
CA ILE A 134 3.43 33.34 4.42
C ILE A 134 2.78 34.71 4.26
N GLU A 135 3.05 35.60 5.20
CA GLU A 135 2.68 37.00 5.12
C GLU A 135 3.91 37.83 4.72
N PHE A 136 3.70 38.77 3.80
CA PHE A 136 4.76 39.69 3.40
C PHE A 136 4.87 40.78 4.47
N SER A 137 5.90 40.69 5.31
CA SER A 137 6.16 41.70 6.35
C SER A 137 6.81 42.93 5.71
N ILE A 138 6.09 44.05 5.70
CA ILE A 138 6.60 45.34 5.24
C ILE A 138 7.06 46.20 6.41
N ILE A 139 8.29 46.70 6.33
CA ILE A 139 8.90 47.63 7.26
C ILE A 139 8.98 49.00 6.58
N PRO A 140 8.45 50.08 7.18
CA PRO A 140 8.55 51.42 6.59
C PRO A 140 10.01 51.83 6.35
N TYR A 141 10.33 52.29 5.15
CA TYR A 141 11.66 52.79 4.82
C TYR A 141 11.75 54.30 5.03
N ARG A 142 12.28 54.67 6.21
CA ARG A 142 12.53 56.07 6.60
C ARG A 142 11.25 56.90 6.43
N GLU A 143 11.36 58.16 5.98
CA GLU A 143 10.24 59.08 5.74
C GLU A 143 9.89 59.18 4.24
N THR A 144 10.25 58.18 3.45
CA THR A 144 10.08 58.23 1.98
C THR A 144 8.67 57.89 1.52
N GLY A 145 7.81 57.39 2.43
CA GLY A 145 6.50 56.82 2.09
C GLY A 145 6.57 55.45 1.41
N THR A 146 7.76 54.83 1.36
CA THR A 146 7.96 53.48 0.80
C THR A 146 8.18 52.45 1.90
N TYR A 147 7.94 51.17 1.61
CA TYR A 147 8.09 50.05 2.53
C TYR A 147 9.05 48.99 1.95
N VAL A 148 9.81 48.32 2.81
CA VAL A 148 10.76 47.24 2.48
C VAL A 148 10.28 45.92 3.07
#